data_AF-W2SYA6-F1
#
_entry.id   AF-W2SYA6-F1
#
_cell.length_a   1.000
_cell.length_b   1.000
_cell.length_c   1.000
_cell.angle_alpha   90.00
_cell.angle_beta   90.00
_cell.angle_gamma   90.00
#
_symmetry.space_group_name_H-M   'P 1'
#
loop_
_entity.id
_entity.type
_entity.pdbx_description
1 polymer ?
#
loop_
_entity_poly.entity_id
_entity_poly.type
_entity_poly.pdbx_seq_one_letter_code
_entity_poly.pdbx_strand_id
1 'polypeptide(L)'
;MDAIYDTEVVFTDSFAPKPRRTFVVNTNAPLHSVNTNVEASSGVSTFPPESQFSDRFILWRAIGQKLFLEERSLCRTIAEGTLCLDFSRTAILPGTSIALFEQNVLYIVVPTQSTVHRFYARLFCDPTEMTTKEAYPT
;
A
#
# COMPACT_ATOMS: atom_id res chain seq x y z
N MET A 1 1.42 -31.35 9.59
CA MET A 1 1.17 -29.90 9.60
C MET A 1 2.37 -29.31 10.27
N ASP A 2 3.16 -28.53 9.55
CA ASP A 2 4.37 -27.92 10.10
C ASP A 2 4.02 -26.94 11.21
N ALA A 3 5.01 -26.62 12.05
CA ALA A 3 4.84 -25.67 13.14
C ALA A 3 4.39 -24.29 12.61
N ILE A 4 3.34 -23.73 13.21
CA ILE A 4 2.93 -22.35 12.97
C ILE A 4 3.78 -21.46 13.88
N TYR A 5 4.54 -20.54 13.28
CA TYR A 5 5.31 -19.54 14.00
C TYR A 5 4.62 -18.19 13.89
N ASP A 6 4.54 -17.46 15.00
CA ASP A 6 3.94 -16.13 15.08
C ASP A 6 5.02 -15.08 15.38
N THR A 7 4.93 -13.95 14.68
CA THR A 7 5.81 -12.79 14.86
C THR A 7 4.98 -11.52 14.72
N GLU A 8 4.84 -10.77 15.82
CA GLU A 8 4.18 -9.47 15.81
C GLU A 8 5.17 -8.35 15.45
N VAL A 9 4.77 -7.46 14.55
CA VAL A 9 5.50 -6.24 14.24
C VAL A 9 4.78 -5.06 14.90
N VAL A 10 5.42 -4.47 15.91
CA VAL A 10 4.91 -3.28 16.59
C VAL A 10 5.54 -2.03 16.00
N PHE A 11 4.72 -1.02 15.71
CA PHE A 11 5.14 0.31 15.31
C PHE A 11 4.42 1.35 16.16
N THR A 12 5.15 2.40 16.56
CA THR A 12 4.65 3.47 17.44
C THR A 12 3.67 4.40 16.74
N ASP A 13 3.81 4.53 15.42
CA ASP A 13 3.08 5.53 14.65
C ASP A 13 1.78 4.94 14.09
N SER A 14 0.66 5.59 14.43
CA SER A 14 -0.62 5.34 13.77
C SER A 14 -0.53 5.67 12.28
N PHE A 15 -1.40 5.05 11.47
CA PHE A 15 -1.51 5.36 10.04
C PHE A 15 -1.49 6.85 9.76
N ALA A 16 -0.63 7.29 8.84
CA ALA A 16 -0.47 8.69 8.51
C ALA A 16 -1.62 9.15 7.57
N PRO A 17 -2.59 9.96 8.03
CA PRO A 17 -3.74 10.33 7.22
C PRO A 17 -3.41 11.39 6.15
N LYS A 18 -2.25 12.05 6.26
CA LYS A 18 -1.75 13.00 5.27
C LYS A 18 -0.69 12.31 4.40
N PRO A 19 -1.06 11.85 3.19
CA PRO A 19 -0.09 11.24 2.29
C PRO A 19 0.92 12.29 1.83
N ARG A 20 2.19 11.90 1.71
CA ARG A 20 3.25 12.73 1.11
C ARG A 20 2.91 13.07 -0.34
N ARG A 21 2.31 12.13 -1.06
CA ARG A 21 1.93 12.29 -2.46
C ARG A 21 0.49 11.85 -2.70
N THR A 22 -0.24 12.64 -3.50
CA THR A 22 -1.57 12.25 -4.02
C THR A 22 -1.51 12.17 -5.53
N PHE A 23 -1.99 11.07 -6.09
CA PHE A 23 -2.13 10.86 -7.53
C PHE A 23 -3.62 10.72 -7.85
N VAL A 24 -4.12 11.66 -8.66
CA VAL A 24 -5.50 11.61 -9.15
C VAL A 24 -5.56 10.65 -10.33
N VAL A 25 -6.34 9.58 -10.17
CA VAL A 25 -6.48 8.53 -11.18
C VAL A 25 -7.42 9.02 -12.28
N ASN A 26 -6.91 9.05 -13.51
CA ASN A 26 -7.76 9.34 -14.66
C ASN A 26 -8.72 8.16 -14.89
N THR A 27 -10.03 8.44 -14.89
CA THR A 27 -11.08 7.42 -15.00
C THR A 27 -12.19 7.88 -15.94
N ASN A 28 -12.62 6.95 -16.79
CA ASN A 28 -13.79 7.10 -17.65
C ASN A 28 -15.07 6.58 -16.96
N ALA A 29 -15.00 6.32 -15.65
CA ALA A 29 -16.16 5.86 -14.90
C ALA A 29 -17.36 6.83 -15.03
N PRO A 30 -18.59 6.30 -15.14
CA PRO A 30 -19.79 7.11 -15.17
C PRO A 30 -19.90 8.01 -13.93
N LEU A 31 -20.35 9.25 -14.11
CA LEU A 31 -20.57 10.20 -13.01
C LEU A 31 -21.69 9.78 -12.05
N HIS A 32 -22.54 8.82 -12.46
CA HIS A 32 -23.73 8.39 -11.73
C HIS A 32 -23.59 6.98 -11.14
N SER A 33 -22.38 6.55 -10.75
CA SER A 33 -22.23 5.29 -10.04
C SER A 33 -23.14 5.29 -8.81
N VAL A 34 -23.90 4.21 -8.64
CA VAL A 34 -24.91 4.07 -7.59
C VAL A 34 -24.30 4.45 -6.25
N ASN A 35 -24.94 5.38 -5.55
CA ASN A 35 -24.47 5.95 -4.28
C ASN A 35 -24.74 4.96 -3.12
N THR A 36 -24.34 3.70 -3.29
CA THR A 36 -24.33 2.72 -2.20
C THR A 36 -23.16 3.02 -1.28
N ASN A 37 -23.43 2.98 0.03
CA ASN A 37 -22.38 3.07 1.04
C ASN A 37 -21.46 1.85 0.90
N VAL A 38 -20.30 2.05 0.27
CA VAL A 38 -19.26 1.02 0.21
C VAL A 38 -18.46 1.06 1.50
N GLU A 39 -18.33 -0.09 2.15
CA GLU A 39 -17.56 -0.22 3.38
C GLU A 39 -16.07 0.04 3.13
N ALA A 40 -15.43 0.72 4.08
CA ALA A 40 -13.99 0.86 4.06
C ALA A 40 -13.33 -0.50 4.22
N SER A 41 -12.19 -0.70 3.57
CA SER A 41 -11.41 -1.94 3.67
C SER A 41 -9.93 -1.63 3.84
N SER A 42 -9.18 -2.58 4.37
CA SER A 42 -7.74 -2.45 4.58
C SER A 42 -7.06 -3.79 4.47
N GLY A 43 -5.75 -3.76 4.27
CA GLY A 43 -4.93 -4.96 4.29
C GLY A 43 -3.46 -4.65 4.36
N VAL A 44 -2.68 -5.71 4.23
CA VAL A 44 -1.22 -5.68 4.22
C VAL A 44 -0.71 -6.45 3.02
N SER A 45 0.39 -5.97 2.44
CA SER A 45 1.18 -6.70 1.46
C SER A 45 2.61 -6.76 1.96
N THR A 46 3.14 -7.97 2.09
CA THR A 46 4.55 -8.21 2.39
C THR A 46 5.33 -8.42 1.10
N PHE A 47 6.64 -8.25 1.18
CA PHE A 47 7.54 -8.62 0.08
C PHE A 47 8.10 -10.04 0.31
N PRO A 48 8.44 -10.77 -0.76
CA PRO A 48 9.05 -12.09 -0.62
C PRO A 48 10.35 -12.05 0.20
N PRO A 49 10.64 -13.06 1.03
CA PRO A 49 11.83 -13.10 1.88
C PRO A 49 13.16 -12.97 1.11
N GLU A 50 13.21 -13.51 -0.10
CA GLU A 50 14.35 -13.47 -1.01
C GLU A 50 14.49 -12.15 -1.79
N SER A 51 13.52 -11.24 -1.65
CA SER A 51 13.59 -9.92 -2.27
C SER A 51 14.51 -8.98 -1.47
N GLN A 52 15.05 -7.97 -2.15
CA GLN A 52 15.79 -6.86 -1.52
C GLN A 52 14.93 -5.96 -0.60
N PHE A 53 13.62 -6.25 -0.50
CA PHE A 53 12.63 -5.51 0.28
C PHE A 53 12.01 -6.37 1.39
N SER A 54 12.65 -7.49 1.76
CA SER A 54 12.12 -8.48 2.72
C SER A 54 11.80 -7.93 4.11
N ASP A 55 12.45 -6.85 4.52
CA ASP A 55 12.19 -6.10 5.76
C ASP A 55 11.05 -5.08 5.64
N ARG A 56 10.45 -4.93 4.45
CA ARG A 56 9.43 -3.93 4.17
C ARG A 56 8.04 -4.57 4.06
N PHE A 57 7.02 -3.73 4.18
CA PHE A 57 5.63 -4.10 3.91
C PHE A 57 4.81 -2.86 3.59
N ILE A 58 3.69 -3.04 2.92
CA ILE A 58 2.74 -1.98 2.58
C ILE A 58 1.46 -2.23 3.36
N LEU A 59 1.09 -1.29 4.21
CA LEU A 59 -0.26 -1.17 4.75
C LEU A 59 -1.11 -0.37 3.78
N TRP A 60 -2.31 -0.83 3.50
CA TRP A 60 -3.22 -0.11 2.63
C TRP A 60 -4.62 0.03 3.22
N ARG A 61 -5.28 1.14 2.90
CA ARG A 61 -6.64 1.48 3.35
C ARG A 61 -7.43 2.10 2.21
N ALA A 62 -8.53 1.47 1.84
CA ALA A 62 -9.52 1.99 0.91
C ALA A 62 -10.67 2.64 1.68
N ILE A 63 -10.87 3.94 1.51
CA ILE A 63 -11.92 4.70 2.18
C ILE A 63 -12.64 5.55 1.13
N GLY A 64 -13.89 5.20 0.84
CA GLY A 64 -14.64 5.82 -0.24
C GLY A 64 -13.88 5.71 -1.56
N GLN A 65 -13.43 6.84 -2.09
CA GLN A 65 -12.80 6.93 -3.41
C GLN A 65 -11.26 7.00 -3.34
N LYS A 66 -10.68 6.83 -2.15
CA LYS A 66 -9.25 7.03 -1.91
C LYS A 66 -8.62 5.73 -1.42
N LEU A 67 -7.55 5.31 -2.09
CA LEU A 67 -6.66 4.26 -1.62
C LEU A 67 -5.42 4.90 -1.04
N PHE A 68 -5.20 4.70 0.24
CA PHE A 68 -3.97 5.09 0.91
C PHE A 68 -3.04 3.90 1.01
N LEU A 69 -1.76 4.14 0.70
CA LEU A 69 -0.67 3.19 0.73
C LEU A 69 0.40 3.76 1.67
N GLU A 70 0.84 2.95 2.62
CA GLU A 70 1.89 3.29 3.56
C GLU A 70 2.93 2.17 3.58
N GLU A 71 4.09 2.44 3.00
CA GLU A 71 5.27 1.59 3.05
C GLU A 71 5.98 1.79 4.38
N ARG A 72 6.30 0.67 5.04
CA ARG A 72 7.07 0.64 6.28
C ARG A 72 8.19 -0.38 6.17
N SER A 73 9.20 -0.19 7.01
CA SER A 73 10.31 -1.11 7.16
C SER A 73 10.60 -1.38 8.64
N LEU A 74 10.99 -2.62 8.91
CA LEU A 74 11.50 -3.06 10.21
C LEU A 74 12.90 -2.51 10.51
N CYS A 75 13.72 -2.31 9.48
CA CYS A 75 15.14 -2.00 9.65
C CYS A 75 15.50 -0.53 9.35
N ARG A 76 14.62 0.23 8.69
CA ARG A 76 14.93 1.58 8.16
C ARG A 76 13.73 2.51 8.22
N THR A 77 14.02 3.81 8.15
CA THR A 77 13.00 4.86 8.02
C THR A 77 12.75 5.13 6.54
N ILE A 78 11.48 5.26 6.14
CA ILE A 78 11.08 5.51 4.74
C ILE A 78 10.51 6.94 4.66
N ALA A 79 11.25 7.85 4.04
CA ALA A 79 10.90 9.28 4.01
C ALA A 79 9.67 9.59 3.14
N GLU A 80 9.54 8.92 1.99
CA GLU A 80 8.44 9.09 1.02
C GLU A 80 7.46 7.90 1.00
N GLY A 81 7.31 7.21 2.13
CA GLY A 81 6.55 5.95 2.20
C GLY A 81 5.03 6.07 2.09
N THR A 82 4.45 7.26 1.86
CA THR A 82 2.98 7.43 1.84
C THR A 82 2.45 7.96 0.52
N LEU A 83 1.51 7.23 -0.07
CA LEU A 83 0.87 7.55 -1.35
C LEU A 83 -0.65 7.43 -1.23
N CYS A 84 -1.38 8.37 -1.82
CA CYS A 84 -2.82 8.29 -1.99
C CYS A 84 -3.17 8.23 -3.48
N LEU A 85 -3.93 7.23 -3.89
CA LEU A 85 -4.58 7.15 -5.20
C LEU A 85 -6.03 7.61 -5.05
N ASP A 86 -6.37 8.72 -5.70
CA ASP A 86 -7.72 9.29 -5.66
C ASP A 86 -8.47 8.95 -6.94
N PHE A 87 -9.51 8.12 -6.83
CA PHE A 87 -10.31 7.65 -7.96
C PHE A 87 -11.43 8.63 -8.36
N SER A 88 -11.60 9.73 -7.61
CA SER A 88 -12.44 10.92 -7.87
C SER A 88 -13.94 10.72 -8.08
N ARG A 89 -14.37 9.67 -8.79
CA ARG A 89 -15.74 9.47 -9.25
C ARG A 89 -16.44 8.24 -8.67
N THR A 90 -15.69 7.24 -8.20
CA THR A 90 -16.26 5.94 -7.80
C THR A 90 -15.64 5.44 -6.52
N ALA A 91 -16.47 4.93 -5.62
CA ALA A 91 -15.99 4.28 -4.40
C ALA A 91 -15.25 2.97 -4.74
N ILE A 92 -14.22 2.69 -3.95
CA ILE A 92 -13.40 1.48 -4.02
C ILE A 92 -14.11 0.37 -3.25
N LEU A 93 -14.34 -0.75 -3.92
CA LEU A 93 -14.92 -1.94 -3.32
C LEU A 93 -13.88 -2.69 -2.46
N PRO A 94 -14.30 -3.43 -1.42
CA PRO A 94 -13.45 -4.43 -0.78
C PRO A 94 -12.91 -5.42 -1.83
N GLY A 95 -11.61 -5.72 -1.75
CA GLY A 95 -10.92 -6.57 -2.73
C GLY A 95 -9.75 -5.91 -3.45
N THR A 96 -9.25 -4.77 -2.96
CA THR A 96 -7.95 -4.26 -3.40
C THR A 96 -6.87 -5.31 -3.15
N SER A 97 -6.07 -5.59 -4.16
CA SER A 97 -4.99 -6.57 -4.10
C SER A 97 -3.67 -5.91 -4.48
N ILE A 98 -2.65 -6.16 -3.66
CA ILE A 98 -1.28 -5.72 -3.90
C ILE A 98 -0.39 -6.95 -3.90
N ALA A 99 0.44 -7.09 -4.92
CA ALA A 99 1.38 -8.20 -5.04
C ALA A 99 2.69 -7.73 -5.67
N LEU A 100 3.80 -8.35 -5.26
CA LEU A 100 5.08 -8.21 -5.93
C LEU A 100 5.27 -9.39 -6.89
N PHE A 101 5.61 -9.10 -8.13
CA PHE A 101 5.99 -10.10 -9.12
C PHE A 101 7.50 -10.04 -9.41
N GLU A 102 7.98 -10.98 -10.21
CA GLU A 102 9.37 -11.06 -10.66
C GLU A 102 9.91 -9.69 -11.14
N GLN A 103 11.21 -9.47 -10.91
CA GLN A 103 11.91 -8.22 -11.27
C GLN A 103 11.43 -6.97 -10.50
N ASN A 104 10.95 -7.15 -9.26
CA ASN A 104 10.58 -6.07 -8.35
C ASN A 104 9.47 -5.16 -8.89
N VAL A 105 8.49 -5.75 -9.59
CA VAL A 105 7.34 -5.01 -10.11
C VAL A 105 6.18 -5.16 -9.14
N LEU A 106 5.74 -4.03 -8.57
CA LEU A 106 4.57 -3.93 -7.73
C LEU A 106 3.32 -3.82 -8.60
N TYR A 107 2.37 -4.72 -8.36
CA TYR A 107 1.06 -4.75 -9.01
C TYR A 107 0.00 -4.36 -7.99
N ILE A 108 -0.80 -3.35 -8.34
CA ILE A 108 -1.93 -2.90 -7.51
C ILE A 108 -3.19 -3.01 -8.36
N VAL A 109 -4.14 -3.83 -7.91
CA VAL A 109 -5.45 -3.99 -8.55
C VAL A 109 -6.49 -3.41 -7.61
N VAL A 110 -7.23 -2.41 -8.09
CA VAL A 110 -8.22 -1.67 -7.31
C VAL A 110 -9.58 -1.79 -7.99
N PRO A 111 -10.50 -2.62 -7.45
CA PRO A 111 -11.87 -2.64 -7.92
C PRO A 111 -12.61 -1.42 -7.38
N THR A 112 -13.26 -0.68 -8.26
CA THR A 112 -14.26 0.33 -7.91
C THR A 112 -15.64 -0.21 -8.24
N GLN A 113 -16.68 0.54 -7.88
CA GLN A 113 -18.06 0.17 -8.23
C GLN A 113 -18.32 0.01 -9.73
N SER A 114 -17.50 0.59 -10.62
CA SER A 114 -17.76 0.55 -12.07
C SER A 114 -16.54 0.25 -12.94
N THR A 115 -15.34 0.18 -12.36
CA THR A 115 -14.09 -0.07 -13.09
C THR A 115 -13.13 -0.92 -12.26
N VAL A 116 -12.18 -1.57 -12.93
CA VAL A 116 -11.03 -2.18 -12.26
C VAL A 116 -9.78 -1.48 -12.76
N HIS A 117 -9.04 -0.87 -11.83
CA HIS A 117 -7.78 -0.19 -12.14
C HIS A 117 -6.61 -1.12 -11.85
N ARG A 118 -5.63 -1.11 -12.75
CA ARG A 118 -4.40 -1.91 -12.64
C ARG A 118 -3.21 -0.97 -12.75
N PHE A 119 -2.41 -0.91 -11.71
CA PHE A 119 -1.18 -0.12 -11.66
C PHE A 119 0.03 -1.05 -11.62
N TYR A 120 1.09 -0.62 -12.30
CA TYR A 120 2.38 -1.29 -12.30
C TYR A 120 3.45 -0.27 -11.95
N ALA A 121 4.23 -0.56 -10.92
CA ALA A 121 5.35 0.27 -10.52
C ALA A 121 6.58 -0.61 -10.36
N ARG A 122 7.67 -0.26 -11.03
CA ARG A 122 8.97 -0.88 -10.76
C ARG A 122 9.55 -0.25 -9.51
N LEU A 123 9.89 -1.08 -8.53
CA LEU A 123 10.55 -0.62 -7.32
C LEU A 123 12.04 -0.49 -7.59
N PHE A 124 12.59 0.68 -7.25
CA PHE A 124 14.01 0.94 -7.28
C PHE A 124 14.54 0.98 -5.85
N CYS A 125 15.72 0.43 -5.64
CA CYS A 125 16.43 0.58 -4.38
C CYS A 125 17.49 1.67 -4.62
N ASP A 126 17.30 2.84 -4.05
CA ASP A 126 18.36 3.84 -3.99
C ASP A 126 19.27 3.52 -2.78
N PRO A 127 20.56 3.19 -2.99
CA PRO A 127 21.50 2.95 -1.91
C PRO A 127 21.69 4.13 -0.96
N THR A 128 21.37 5.35 -1.40
CA THR A 128 21.62 6.57 -0.64
C THR A 128 20.46 6.96 0.30
N GLU A 129 19.25 6.43 0.11
CA GLU A 129 18.13 6.61 1.05
C GLU A 129 18.25 5.70 2.29
N MET A 130 19.27 4.83 2.35
CA MET A 130 19.49 3.87 3.43
C MET A 130 20.16 4.52 4.65
N THR A 131 19.40 5.32 5.42
CA THR A 131 19.83 5.68 6.78
C THR A 131 19.38 4.60 7.76
N THR A 132 20.36 3.89 8.32
CA THR A 132 20.15 2.88 9.35
C THR A 132 19.44 3.53 10.54
N LYS A 133 18.36 2.92 11.05
CA LYS A 133 17.81 3.33 12.35
C LYS A 133 18.91 3.11 13.39
N GLU A 134 19.36 4.17 14.07
CA GLU A 134 20.17 3.99 15.27
C GLU A 134 19.32 3.21 16.27
N ALA A 135 19.84 2.06 16.70
CA ALA A 135 19.21 1.23 17.70
C ALA A 135 19.06 2.05 18.99
N TYR A 136 17.84 2.24 19.47
CA TYR A 136 17.64 2.77 20.81
C TYR A 136 18.23 1.76 21.82
N PRO A 137 19.13 2.20 22.73
CA PRO A 137 19.62 1.32 23.78
C PRO A 137 18.46 0.97 24.72
N THR A 138 18.33 -0.33 24.98
CA THR A 138 17.46 -0.96 25.98
C THR A 138 17.62 -0.37 27.37
#